data_AF-A0A8X7CCS5-F1
#
_entry.id   AF-A0A8X7CCS5-F1
#
_cell.length_a   1.000
_cell.length_b   1.000
_cell.length_c   1.000
_cell.angle_alpha   90.00
_cell.angle_beta   90.00
_cell.angle_gamma   90.00
#
_symmetry.space_group_name_H-M   'P 1'
#
loop_
_entity.id
_entity.type
_entity.pdbx_description
1 polymer ?
#
loop_
_entity_poly.entity_id
_entity_poly.type
_entity_poly.pdbx_seq_one_letter_code
_entity_poly.pdbx_strand_id
1 'polypeptide(L)'
;MFENATKEDLVTVLNEMGETVDSDLGVMELKQKLLLCKAYLEDEEFVCDVLATMIEDRMEKGYRKRAEERRLERKGELELARIEARRKTENETTIRETRHKEEKETRLRVEEEARPKDEEETRFKAEEKTRLKAEEEARLKAEEEAKVVEERRKAEEEKRVNETIALKEEMRLEKERWHVEEQMRHVQEHKTRMKAKEQELLEEERCKRIDEQNQLLNEEQEKLSDEDMEIPQATEKALAFKSERAQLLSVDPDAVAQPVAVEEEKGLSRDSSNVPLISAEDEMFKEKEETPVDVIKDKAKGNINPL
;
A
#
# COMPACT_ATOMS: atom_id res chain seq x y z
N MET A 1 -29.99 -32.48 8.30
CA MET A 1 -28.86 -32.01 7.48
C MET A 1 -28.67 -30.49 7.50
N PHE A 2 -29.71 -29.65 7.54
CA PHE A 2 -29.56 -28.19 7.38
C PHE A 2 -30.04 -27.34 8.59
N GLU A 3 -29.77 -27.76 9.82
CA GLU A 3 -30.39 -27.13 11.02
C GLU A 3 -29.92 -25.70 11.31
N ASN A 4 -28.78 -25.26 10.75
CA ASN A 4 -28.22 -23.91 10.96
C ASN A 4 -27.94 -23.13 9.67
N ALA A 5 -28.39 -23.66 8.53
CA ALA A 5 -28.23 -23.02 7.23
C ALA A 5 -29.23 -21.87 7.09
N THR A 6 -28.74 -20.65 6.86
CA THR A 6 -29.59 -19.49 6.55
C THR A 6 -29.94 -19.48 5.08
N LYS A 7 -30.89 -18.62 4.73
CA LYS A 7 -31.26 -18.34 3.34
C LYS A 7 -30.03 -18.00 2.49
N GLU A 8 -29.12 -17.20 3.02
CA GLU A 8 -27.90 -16.77 2.34
C GLU A 8 -26.96 -17.94 2.08
N ASP A 9 -26.66 -18.79 3.09
CA ASP A 9 -25.76 -19.93 2.88
C ASP A 9 -26.29 -20.88 1.79
N LEU A 10 -27.60 -21.15 1.82
CA LEU A 10 -28.24 -22.04 0.85
C LEU A 10 -28.23 -21.46 -0.57
N VAL A 11 -28.50 -20.17 -0.71
CA VAL A 11 -28.43 -19.48 -2.01
C VAL A 11 -27.00 -19.48 -2.55
N THR A 12 -26.00 -19.24 -1.69
CA THR A 12 -24.60 -19.21 -2.12
C THR A 12 -24.13 -20.57 -2.58
N VAL A 13 -24.39 -21.65 -1.81
CA VAL A 13 -24.03 -23.02 -2.22
C VAL A 13 -24.71 -23.41 -3.53
N LEU A 14 -26.00 -23.10 -3.70
CA LEU A 14 -26.73 -23.39 -4.93
C LEU A 14 -26.14 -22.65 -6.15
N ASN A 15 -25.77 -21.38 -5.99
CA ASN A 15 -25.14 -20.59 -7.04
C ASN A 15 -23.72 -21.08 -7.37
N GLU A 16 -22.94 -21.50 -6.38
CA GLU A 16 -21.60 -22.08 -6.57
C GLU A 16 -21.65 -23.41 -7.33
N MET A 17 -22.74 -24.18 -7.16
CA MET A 17 -23.01 -25.39 -7.93
C MET A 17 -23.60 -25.13 -9.32
N GLY A 18 -23.76 -23.87 -9.73
CA GLY A 18 -24.24 -23.47 -11.06
C GLY A 18 -25.76 -23.50 -11.22
N GLU A 19 -26.53 -23.66 -10.14
CA GLU A 19 -27.98 -23.49 -10.21
C GLU A 19 -28.36 -22.01 -10.07
N THR A 20 -29.18 -21.53 -11.00
CA THR A 20 -29.70 -20.16 -10.92
C THR A 20 -30.90 -20.15 -9.99
N VAL A 21 -30.76 -19.48 -8.83
CA VAL A 21 -31.79 -19.46 -7.80
C VAL A 21 -32.31 -18.05 -7.60
N ASP A 22 -33.62 -17.90 -7.72
CA ASP A 22 -34.29 -16.63 -7.45
C ASP A 22 -34.20 -16.28 -5.96
N SER A 23 -33.86 -15.02 -5.68
CA SER A 23 -33.54 -14.51 -4.34
C SER A 23 -34.77 -14.51 -3.41
N ASP A 24 -35.97 -14.58 -3.99
CA ASP A 24 -37.23 -14.51 -3.26
C ASP A 24 -37.67 -15.85 -2.66
N LEU A 25 -37.04 -16.97 -3.04
CA LEU A 25 -37.40 -18.30 -2.52
C LEU A 25 -37.27 -18.40 -1.00
N GLY A 26 -38.19 -19.16 -0.40
CA GLY A 26 -38.16 -19.46 1.03
C GLY A 26 -37.06 -20.46 1.39
N VAL A 27 -36.57 -20.42 2.62
CA VAL A 27 -35.53 -21.35 3.14
C VAL A 27 -35.88 -22.82 2.90
N MET A 28 -37.17 -23.18 3.01
CA MET A 28 -37.65 -24.55 2.77
C MET A 28 -37.55 -24.95 1.29
N GLU A 29 -37.89 -24.03 0.38
CA GLU A 29 -37.82 -24.25 -1.08
C GLU A 29 -36.35 -24.35 -1.54
N LEU A 30 -35.47 -23.55 -0.94
CA LEU A 30 -34.02 -23.61 -1.18
C LEU A 30 -33.41 -24.93 -0.71
N LYS A 31 -33.79 -25.41 0.48
CA LYS A 31 -33.36 -26.74 0.97
C LYS A 31 -33.84 -27.85 0.05
N GLN A 32 -35.06 -27.75 -0.45
CA GLN A 32 -35.63 -28.75 -1.36
C GLN A 32 -34.94 -28.72 -2.74
N LYS A 33 -34.61 -27.54 -3.27
CA LYS A 33 -33.79 -27.43 -4.48
C LYS A 33 -32.41 -28.03 -4.27
N LEU A 34 -31.76 -27.72 -3.15
CA LEU A 34 -30.43 -28.24 -2.80
C LEU A 34 -30.40 -29.78 -2.77
N LEU A 35 -31.43 -30.40 -2.21
CA LEU A 35 -31.61 -31.86 -2.19
C LEU A 35 -31.86 -32.48 -3.57
N LEU A 36 -32.31 -31.69 -4.54
CA LEU A 36 -32.59 -32.13 -5.92
C LEU A 36 -31.47 -31.73 -6.90
N CYS A 37 -30.46 -30.99 -6.44
CA CYS A 37 -29.35 -30.57 -7.28
C CYS A 37 -28.56 -31.78 -7.78
N LYS A 38 -28.15 -31.72 -9.04
CA LYS A 38 -27.33 -32.75 -9.65
C LYS A 38 -26.04 -33.03 -8.84
N ALA A 39 -25.40 -31.99 -8.32
CA ALA A 39 -24.20 -32.10 -7.48
C ALA A 39 -24.46 -32.82 -6.15
N TYR A 40 -25.62 -32.60 -5.50
CA TYR A 40 -26.00 -33.29 -4.27
C TYR A 40 -26.31 -34.77 -4.52
N LEU A 41 -26.88 -35.09 -5.68
CA LEU A 41 -27.18 -36.46 -6.09
C LEU A 41 -25.92 -37.24 -6.52
N GLU A 42 -24.88 -36.54 -6.96
CA GLU A 42 -23.59 -37.12 -7.33
C GLU A 42 -22.66 -37.32 -6.12
N ASP A 43 -22.60 -36.34 -5.21
CA ASP A 43 -21.80 -36.42 -3.98
C ASP A 43 -22.44 -35.62 -2.85
N GLU A 44 -23.24 -36.30 -2.03
CA GLU A 44 -23.96 -35.72 -0.89
C GLU A 44 -23.00 -35.22 0.21
N GLU A 45 -21.89 -35.93 0.43
CA GLU A 45 -20.94 -35.62 1.50
C GLU A 45 -20.17 -34.34 1.17
N PHE A 46 -19.76 -34.18 -0.09
CA PHE A 46 -19.14 -32.95 -0.58
C PHE A 46 -20.02 -31.71 -0.38
N VAL A 47 -21.31 -31.79 -0.76
CA VAL A 47 -22.21 -30.62 -0.61
C VAL A 47 -22.50 -30.32 0.86
N CYS A 48 -22.56 -31.34 1.71
CA CYS A 48 -22.69 -31.16 3.16
C CYS A 48 -21.44 -30.50 3.77
N ASP A 49 -20.24 -30.89 3.37
CA ASP A 49 -18.98 -30.32 3.85
C ASP A 49 -18.80 -28.85 3.41
N VAL A 50 -19.11 -28.54 2.15
CA VAL A 50 -19.10 -27.16 1.64
C VAL A 50 -20.07 -26.30 2.44
N LEU A 51 -21.31 -26.75 2.65
CA LEU A 51 -22.28 -25.99 3.43
C LEU A 51 -21.88 -25.88 4.92
N ALA A 52 -21.32 -26.94 5.50
CA ALA A 52 -20.85 -26.94 6.89
C ALA A 52 -19.71 -25.93 7.10
N THR A 53 -18.72 -25.92 6.21
CA THR A 53 -17.58 -24.97 6.29
C THR A 53 -18.04 -23.52 6.14
N MET A 54 -18.99 -23.23 5.26
CA MET A 54 -19.57 -21.89 5.12
C MET A 54 -20.34 -21.45 6.37
N ILE A 55 -21.14 -22.35 6.95
CA ILE A 55 -21.86 -22.09 8.20
C ILE A 55 -20.87 -21.82 9.34
N GLU A 56 -19.81 -22.63 9.45
CA GLU A 56 -18.76 -22.46 10.45
C GLU A 56 -18.03 -21.12 10.30
N ASP A 57 -17.61 -20.76 9.09
CA ASP A 57 -16.94 -19.48 8.81
C ASP A 57 -17.83 -18.27 9.14
N ARG A 58 -19.12 -18.32 8.76
CA ARG A 58 -20.08 -17.27 9.14
C ARG A 58 -20.25 -17.19 10.65
N MET A 59 -20.41 -18.33 11.32
CA MET A 59 -20.56 -18.38 12.78
C MET A 59 -19.32 -17.82 13.46
N GLU A 60 -18.12 -18.18 13.00
CA GLU A 60 -16.86 -17.68 13.49
C GLU A 60 -16.73 -16.17 13.29
N LYS A 61 -17.03 -15.65 12.09
CA LYS A 61 -17.10 -14.21 11.82
C LYS A 61 -18.08 -13.50 12.76
N GLY A 62 -19.24 -14.11 13.02
CA GLY A 62 -20.23 -13.61 13.98
C GLY A 62 -19.74 -13.62 15.43
N TYR A 63 -18.98 -14.63 15.85
CA TYR A 63 -18.34 -14.67 17.17
C TYR A 63 -17.22 -13.64 17.29
N ARG A 64 -16.39 -13.47 16.26
CA ARG A 64 -15.34 -12.46 16.19
C ARG A 64 -15.95 -11.06 16.31
N LYS A 65 -16.98 -10.75 15.54
CA LYS A 65 -17.70 -9.46 15.61
C LYS A 65 -18.27 -9.19 17.00
N ARG A 66 -18.98 -10.15 17.60
CA ARG A 66 -19.52 -10.03 18.97
C ARG A 66 -18.43 -9.96 20.04
N ALA A 67 -17.28 -10.59 19.82
CA ALA A 67 -16.13 -10.49 20.72
C ALA A 67 -15.47 -9.11 20.64
N GLU A 68 -15.32 -8.55 19.44
CA GLU A 68 -14.81 -7.19 19.24
C GLU A 68 -15.75 -6.13 19.80
N GLU A 69 -17.06 -6.26 19.58
CA GLU A 69 -18.09 -5.39 20.16
C GLU A 69 -17.97 -5.35 21.69
N ARG A 70 -17.94 -6.51 22.36
CA ARG A 70 -17.71 -6.60 23.81
C ARG A 70 -16.36 -6.06 24.27
N ARG A 71 -15.34 -6.05 23.42
CA ARG A 71 -14.05 -5.41 23.74
C ARG A 71 -14.18 -3.89 23.66
N LEU A 72 -14.92 -3.39 22.70
CA LEU A 72 -15.16 -1.96 22.52
C LEU A 72 -16.06 -1.41 23.64
N GLU A 73 -17.13 -2.11 23.99
CA GLU A 73 -17.99 -1.78 25.14
C GLU A 73 -17.17 -1.69 26.43
N ARG A 74 -16.38 -2.72 26.75
CA ARG A 74 -15.50 -2.70 27.93
C ARG A 74 -14.49 -1.56 27.90
N LYS A 75 -13.94 -1.22 26.74
CA LYS A 75 -13.06 -0.04 26.61
C LYS A 75 -13.84 1.24 26.93
N GLY A 76 -15.05 1.38 26.40
CA GLY A 76 -15.93 2.51 26.70
C GLY A 76 -16.28 2.61 28.18
N GLU A 77 -16.62 1.49 28.83
CA GLU A 77 -16.88 1.44 30.27
C GLU A 77 -15.66 1.84 31.10
N LEU A 78 -14.46 1.35 30.74
CA LEU A 78 -13.22 1.73 31.41
C LEU A 78 -12.90 3.21 31.23
N GLU A 79 -13.20 3.77 30.05
CA GLU A 79 -12.99 5.18 29.77
C GLU A 79 -13.98 6.07 30.53
N LEU A 80 -15.25 5.68 30.59
CA LEU A 80 -16.26 6.32 31.45
C LEU A 80 -15.85 6.28 32.93
N ALA A 81 -15.39 5.13 33.42
CA ALA A 81 -14.90 4.99 34.79
C ALA A 81 -13.68 5.88 35.07
N ARG A 82 -12.76 6.04 34.10
CA ARG A 82 -11.63 6.97 34.21
C ARG A 82 -12.10 8.43 34.29
N ILE A 83 -13.04 8.82 33.44
CA ILE A 83 -13.61 10.18 33.43
C ILE A 83 -14.32 10.46 34.77
N GLU A 84 -15.11 9.51 35.26
CA GLU A 84 -15.81 9.65 36.54
C GLU A 84 -14.84 9.74 37.72
N ALA A 85 -13.79 8.91 37.75
CA ALA A 85 -12.75 8.99 38.77
C ALA A 85 -12.05 10.36 38.75
N ARG A 86 -11.72 10.88 37.56
CA ARG A 86 -11.14 12.22 37.42
C ARG A 86 -12.08 13.30 37.95
N ARG A 87 -13.35 13.28 37.54
CA ARG A 87 -14.35 14.24 38.02
C ARG A 87 -14.53 14.17 39.53
N LYS A 88 -14.49 12.96 40.11
CA LYS A 88 -14.56 12.77 41.56
C LYS A 88 -13.36 13.41 42.26
N THR A 89 -12.14 13.22 41.74
CA THR A 89 -10.94 13.87 42.29
C THR A 89 -11.01 15.39 42.17
N GLU A 90 -11.46 15.93 41.03
CA GLU A 90 -11.62 17.38 40.83
C GLU A 90 -12.69 17.99 41.76
N ASN A 91 -13.80 17.27 41.97
CA ASN A 91 -14.82 17.67 42.94
C ASN A 91 -14.27 17.64 44.38
N GLU A 92 -13.48 16.62 44.72
CA GLU A 92 -12.87 16.53 46.05
C GLU A 92 -11.83 17.63 46.29
N THR A 93 -11.00 17.94 45.29
CA THR A 93 -10.03 19.04 45.38
C THR A 93 -10.73 20.39 45.51
N THR A 94 -11.78 20.65 44.74
CA THR A 94 -12.54 21.90 44.84
C THR A 94 -13.22 22.05 46.20
N ILE A 95 -13.85 21.00 46.75
CA ILE A 95 -14.42 21.01 48.10
C ILE A 95 -13.34 21.24 49.17
N ARG A 96 -12.14 20.66 48.99
CA ARG A 96 -11.02 20.87 49.92
C ARG A 96 -10.51 22.31 49.87
N GLU A 97 -10.41 22.89 48.67
CA GLU A 97 -10.01 24.28 48.49
C GLU A 97 -11.03 25.26 49.07
N THR A 98 -12.33 25.02 48.90
CA THR A 98 -13.36 25.89 49.52
C THR A 98 -13.29 25.83 51.03
N ARG A 99 -13.17 24.64 51.62
CA ARG A 99 -12.99 24.49 53.09
C ARG A 99 -11.72 25.18 53.59
N HIS A 100 -10.61 25.05 52.87
CA HIS A 100 -9.35 25.70 53.25
C HIS A 100 -9.43 27.23 53.18
N LYS A 101 -10.17 27.77 52.20
CA LYS A 101 -10.45 29.21 52.11
C LYS A 101 -11.30 29.69 53.29
N GLU A 102 -12.39 28.98 53.61
CA GLU A 102 -13.26 29.29 54.75
C GLU A 102 -12.52 29.18 56.10
N GLU A 103 -11.68 28.17 56.29
CA GLU A 103 -10.87 28.01 57.51
C GLU A 103 -9.82 29.11 57.65
N LYS A 104 -9.16 29.51 56.55
CA LYS A 104 -8.23 30.64 56.58
C LYS A 104 -8.93 31.96 56.90
N GLU A 105 -10.08 32.22 56.28
CA GLU A 105 -10.85 33.44 56.51
C GLU A 105 -11.32 33.54 57.98
N THR A 106 -11.78 32.43 58.56
CA THR A 106 -12.20 32.40 59.97
C THR A 106 -11.02 32.57 60.93
N ARG A 107 -9.86 31.96 60.66
CA ARG A 107 -8.65 32.15 61.49
C ARG A 107 -8.13 33.58 61.42
N LEU A 108 -8.10 34.19 60.22
CA LEU A 108 -7.69 35.58 60.05
C LEU A 108 -8.60 36.55 60.81
N ARG A 109 -9.93 36.34 60.76
CA ARG A 109 -10.88 37.19 61.48
C ARG A 109 -10.71 37.10 63.01
N VAL A 110 -10.44 35.90 63.55
CA VAL A 110 -10.18 35.70 64.98
C VAL A 110 -8.83 36.28 65.40
N GLU A 111 -7.80 36.18 64.56
CA GLU A 111 -6.48 36.76 64.82
C GLU A 111 -6.49 38.30 64.76
N GLU A 112 -7.24 38.88 63.82
CA GLU A 112 -7.42 40.33 63.66
C GLU A 112 -8.24 40.96 64.81
N GLU A 113 -9.22 40.24 65.37
CA GLU A 113 -9.94 40.69 66.57
C GLU A 113 -9.11 40.59 67.86
N ALA A 114 -8.01 39.81 67.87
CA ALA A 114 -7.18 39.56 69.06
C ALA A 114 -5.90 40.41 69.16
N ARG A 115 -5.54 41.22 68.14
CA ARG A 115 -4.36 42.13 68.18
C ARG A 115 -4.73 43.57 68.59
N PRO A 116 -3.92 44.25 69.44
CA PRO A 116 -4.07 45.68 69.72
C PRO A 116 -3.63 46.55 68.51
N LYS A 117 -4.43 47.57 68.16
CA LYS A 117 -4.54 48.11 66.78
C LYS A 117 -3.64 49.30 66.38
N ASP A 118 -2.96 49.98 67.29
CA ASP A 118 -2.32 51.29 67.01
C ASP A 118 -1.18 51.34 65.96
N GLU A 119 -0.17 50.48 66.06
CA GLU A 119 1.15 50.75 65.41
C GLU A 119 1.64 49.67 64.43
N GLU A 120 1.20 48.40 64.56
CA GLU A 120 1.55 47.34 63.61
C GLU A 120 0.70 47.40 62.33
N GLU A 121 -0.51 47.97 62.39
CA GLU A 121 -1.48 47.94 61.29
C GLU A 121 -1.01 48.72 60.05
N THR A 122 -0.22 49.78 60.24
CA THR A 122 0.31 50.59 59.13
C THR A 122 1.55 49.98 58.47
N ARG A 123 2.39 49.27 59.22
CA ARG A 123 3.55 48.54 58.67
C ARG A 123 3.13 47.21 58.04
N PHE A 124 2.23 46.46 58.68
CA PHE A 124 1.76 45.17 58.17
C PHE A 124 0.96 45.32 56.88
N LYS A 125 0.06 46.31 56.76
CA LYS A 125 -0.66 46.57 55.50
C LYS A 125 0.24 46.97 54.33
N ALA A 126 1.37 47.63 54.60
CA ALA A 126 2.32 47.99 53.55
C ALA A 126 3.18 46.80 53.09
N GLU A 127 3.64 45.98 54.03
CA GLU A 127 4.47 44.79 53.78
C GLU A 127 3.65 43.63 53.20
N GLU A 128 2.42 43.42 53.67
CA GLU A 128 1.53 42.40 53.14
C GLU A 128 1.09 42.74 51.71
N LYS A 129 0.86 44.02 51.40
CA LYS A 129 0.50 44.47 50.05
C LYS A 129 1.66 44.33 49.05
N THR A 130 2.91 44.48 49.47
CA THR A 130 4.07 44.22 48.60
C THR A 130 4.32 42.72 48.45
N ARG A 131 4.16 41.93 49.51
CA ARG A 131 4.29 40.48 49.46
C ARG A 131 3.21 39.82 48.60
N LEU A 132 1.94 40.21 48.77
CA LEU A 132 0.81 39.72 47.97
C LEU A 132 0.99 40.02 46.49
N LYS A 133 1.47 41.23 46.14
CA LYS A 133 1.75 41.58 44.75
C LYS A 133 2.86 40.74 44.14
N ALA A 134 3.96 40.51 44.87
CA ALA A 134 5.06 39.68 44.40
C ALA A 134 4.67 38.19 44.28
N GLU A 135 3.86 37.69 45.22
CA GLU A 135 3.35 36.31 45.19
C GLU A 135 2.33 36.11 44.06
N GLU A 136 1.44 37.06 43.82
CA GLU A 136 0.46 37.01 42.74
C GLU A 136 1.13 37.10 41.37
N GLU A 137 2.12 37.97 41.20
CA GLU A 137 2.91 38.08 39.97
C GLU A 137 3.72 36.80 39.70
N ALA A 138 4.35 36.21 40.73
CA ALA A 138 5.03 34.93 40.60
C ALA A 138 4.07 33.78 40.26
N ARG A 139 2.86 33.78 40.82
CA ARG A 139 1.83 32.77 40.54
C ARG A 139 1.29 32.89 39.12
N LEU A 140 1.00 34.11 38.66
CA LEU A 140 0.56 34.39 37.29
C LEU A 140 1.60 33.93 36.27
N LYS A 141 2.88 34.24 36.50
CA LYS A 141 3.97 33.83 35.60
C LYS A 141 4.12 32.31 35.54
N ALA A 142 4.04 31.62 36.67
CA ALA A 142 4.08 30.16 36.71
C ALA A 142 2.85 29.51 36.03
N GLU A 143 1.66 30.12 36.15
CA GLU A 143 0.45 29.65 35.49
C GLU A 143 0.51 29.84 33.96
N GLU A 144 1.03 30.98 33.49
CA GLU A 144 1.26 31.22 32.06
C GLU A 144 2.29 30.27 31.47
N GLU A 145 3.42 30.06 32.15
CA GLU A 145 4.44 29.10 31.72
C GLU A 145 3.87 27.67 31.66
N ALA A 146 3.06 27.27 32.63
CA ALA A 146 2.39 25.96 32.62
C ALA A 146 1.41 25.81 31.46
N LYS A 147 0.64 26.86 31.13
CA LYS A 147 -0.28 26.85 29.97
C LYS A 147 0.47 26.72 28.65
N VAL A 148 1.56 27.45 28.47
CA VAL A 148 2.39 27.39 27.26
C VAL A 148 3.03 26.01 27.09
N VAL A 149 3.52 25.40 28.18
CA VAL A 149 4.07 24.04 28.13
C VAL A 149 3.00 23.01 27.76
N GLU A 150 1.79 23.13 28.32
CA GLU A 150 0.69 22.22 28.01
C GLU A 150 0.17 22.38 26.58
N GLU A 151 0.07 23.62 26.06
CA GLU A 151 -0.26 23.85 24.65
C GLU A 151 0.81 23.27 23.72
N ARG A 152 2.09 23.45 24.04
CA ARG A 152 3.18 22.86 23.26
C ARG A 152 3.12 21.34 23.27
N ARG A 153 2.81 20.73 24.43
CA ARG A 153 2.63 19.28 24.56
C ARG A 153 1.48 18.78 23.70
N LYS A 154 0.33 19.48 23.70
CA LYS A 154 -0.82 19.16 22.84
C LYS A 154 -0.49 19.27 21.36
N ALA A 155 0.20 20.33 20.95
CA ALA A 155 0.61 20.50 19.55
C ALA A 155 1.61 19.42 19.10
N GLU A 156 2.50 18.98 19.99
CA GLU A 156 3.42 17.87 19.71
C GLU A 156 2.68 16.53 19.63
N GLU A 157 1.73 16.29 20.54
CA GLU A 157 0.89 15.09 20.52
C GLU A 157 0.03 15.02 19.25
N GLU A 158 -0.56 16.14 18.83
CA GLU A 158 -1.32 16.25 17.58
C GLU A 158 -0.45 15.97 16.35
N LYS A 159 0.77 16.52 16.30
CA LYS A 159 1.73 16.20 15.23
C LYS A 159 2.04 14.71 15.16
N ARG A 160 2.27 14.06 16.29
CA ARG A 160 2.52 12.62 16.34
C ARG A 160 1.31 11.82 15.86
N VAL A 161 0.10 12.21 16.26
CA VAL A 161 -1.12 11.55 15.79
C VAL A 161 -1.27 11.72 14.28
N ASN A 162 -1.09 12.93 13.75
CA ASN A 162 -1.16 13.20 12.31
C ASN A 162 -0.12 12.42 11.52
N GLU A 163 1.11 12.30 12.02
CA GLU A 163 2.16 11.47 11.42
C GLU A 163 1.76 9.99 11.39
N THR A 164 1.17 9.46 12.46
CA THR A 164 0.68 8.07 12.46
C THR A 164 -0.48 7.84 11.50
N ILE A 165 -1.34 8.84 11.30
CA ILE A 165 -2.45 8.78 10.33
C ILE A 165 -1.87 8.79 8.91
N ALA A 166 -0.92 9.69 8.63
CA ALA A 166 -0.25 9.78 7.33
C ALA A 166 0.44 8.48 6.95
N LEU A 167 1.17 7.84 7.88
CA LEU A 167 1.83 6.55 7.63
C LEU A 167 0.83 5.42 7.36
N LYS A 168 -0.32 5.40 8.04
CA LYS A 168 -1.38 4.40 7.77
C LYS A 168 -2.01 4.61 6.40
N GLU A 169 -2.23 5.86 6.02
CA GLU A 169 -2.78 6.21 4.71
C GLU A 169 -1.79 5.88 3.59
N GLU A 170 -0.50 6.17 3.79
CA GLU A 170 0.57 5.81 2.86
C GLU A 170 0.65 4.30 2.64
N MET A 171 0.60 3.51 3.71
CA MET A 171 0.56 2.05 3.64
C MET A 171 -0.68 1.53 2.92
N ARG A 172 -1.85 2.17 3.11
CA ARG A 172 -3.08 1.81 2.39
C ARG A 172 -2.93 2.07 0.90
N LEU A 173 -2.43 3.25 0.54
CA LEU A 173 -2.19 3.65 -0.85
C LEU A 173 -1.14 2.76 -1.51
N GLU A 174 -0.10 2.34 -0.78
CA GLU A 174 0.90 1.41 -1.31
C GLU A 174 0.30 0.03 -1.63
N LYS A 175 -0.57 -0.48 -0.76
CA LYS A 175 -1.30 -1.71 -1.02
C LYS A 175 -2.23 -1.60 -2.24
N GLU A 176 -2.92 -0.48 -2.38
CA GLU A 176 -3.77 -0.20 -3.55
C GLU A 176 -2.92 -0.09 -4.83
N ARG A 177 -1.78 0.63 -4.78
CA ARG A 177 -0.82 0.74 -5.88
C ARG A 177 -0.30 -0.63 -6.31
N TRP A 178 0.12 -1.46 -5.36
CA TRP A 178 0.58 -2.82 -5.64
C TRP A 178 -0.49 -3.64 -6.35
N HIS A 179 -1.76 -3.54 -5.91
CA HIS A 179 -2.84 -4.26 -6.58
C HIS A 179 -3.04 -3.79 -8.03
N VAL A 180 -3.02 -2.47 -8.27
CA VAL A 180 -3.13 -1.92 -9.63
C VAL A 180 -1.94 -2.35 -10.50
N GLU A 181 -0.73 -2.34 -9.95
CA GLU A 181 0.48 -2.78 -10.64
C GLU A 181 0.42 -4.26 -11.00
N GLU A 182 -0.08 -5.11 -10.09
CA GLU A 182 -0.29 -6.54 -10.35
C GLU A 182 -1.30 -6.78 -11.47
N GLN A 183 -2.43 -6.07 -11.46
CA GLN A 183 -3.42 -6.15 -12.54
C GLN A 183 -2.81 -5.72 -13.88
N MET A 184 -2.00 -4.65 -13.87
CA MET A 184 -1.30 -4.20 -15.07
C MET A 184 -0.29 -5.26 -15.56
N ARG A 185 0.43 -5.92 -14.64
CA ARG A 185 1.35 -7.02 -14.98
C ARG A 185 0.60 -8.17 -15.65
N HIS A 186 -0.52 -8.63 -15.09
CA HIS A 186 -1.33 -9.68 -15.71
C HIS A 186 -1.81 -9.31 -17.12
N VAL A 187 -2.22 -8.07 -17.34
CA VAL A 187 -2.63 -7.61 -18.68
C VAL A 187 -1.44 -7.62 -19.65
N GLN A 188 -0.25 -7.19 -19.22
CA GLN A 188 0.94 -7.23 -20.06
C GLN A 188 1.40 -8.66 -20.35
N GLU A 189 1.40 -9.55 -19.35
CA GLU A 189 1.69 -10.97 -19.53
C GLU A 189 0.70 -11.66 -20.47
N HIS A 190 -0.59 -11.36 -20.33
CA HIS A 190 -1.59 -11.86 -21.27
C HIS A 190 -1.32 -11.34 -22.69
N LYS A 191 -1.00 -10.05 -22.83
CA LYS A 191 -0.66 -9.46 -24.13
C LYS A 191 0.58 -10.08 -24.75
N THR A 192 1.65 -10.32 -23.99
CA THR A 192 2.87 -10.96 -24.50
C THR A 192 2.61 -12.43 -24.84
N ARG A 193 1.84 -13.15 -24.02
CA ARG A 193 1.43 -14.53 -24.30
C ARG A 193 0.60 -14.64 -25.57
N MET A 194 -0.34 -13.72 -25.79
CA MET A 194 -1.14 -13.70 -27.02
C MET A 194 -0.27 -13.43 -28.26
N LYS A 195 0.68 -12.48 -28.17
CA LYS A 195 1.65 -12.25 -29.25
C LYS A 195 2.54 -13.47 -29.53
N ALA A 196 3.00 -14.15 -28.48
CA ALA A 196 3.82 -15.36 -28.62
C ALA A 196 3.03 -16.49 -29.30
N LYS A 197 1.76 -16.71 -28.93
CA LYS A 197 0.88 -17.68 -29.58
C LYS A 197 0.63 -17.35 -31.06
N GLU A 198 0.47 -16.07 -31.37
CA GLU A 198 0.30 -15.61 -32.76
C GLU A 198 1.57 -15.88 -33.58
N GLN A 199 2.75 -15.63 -33.01
CA GLN A 199 4.04 -15.96 -33.64
C GLN A 199 4.23 -17.46 -33.83
N GLU A 200 3.88 -18.28 -32.84
CA GLU A 200 3.94 -19.74 -32.92
C GLU A 200 3.06 -20.28 -34.05
N LEU A 201 1.82 -19.79 -34.18
CA LEU A 201 0.92 -20.14 -35.30
C LEU A 201 1.51 -19.73 -36.65
N LEU A 202 2.09 -18.54 -36.76
CA LEU A 202 2.74 -18.08 -37.98
C LEU A 202 3.96 -18.95 -38.35
N GLU A 203 4.73 -19.39 -37.35
CA GLU A 203 5.86 -20.31 -37.54
C GLU A 203 5.41 -21.71 -37.92
N GLU A 204 4.33 -22.22 -37.33
CA GLU A 204 3.73 -23.51 -37.70
C GLU A 204 3.24 -23.50 -39.15
N GLU A 205 2.54 -22.44 -39.58
CA GLU A 205 2.15 -22.27 -40.99
C GLU A 205 3.35 -22.15 -41.93
N ARG A 206 4.41 -21.47 -41.51
CA ARG A 206 5.67 -21.40 -42.27
C ARG A 206 6.29 -22.78 -42.41
N CYS A 207 6.34 -23.59 -41.35
CA CYS A 207 6.89 -24.95 -41.39
C CYS A 207 6.08 -25.83 -42.35
N LYS A 208 4.73 -25.79 -42.26
CA LYS A 208 3.85 -26.53 -43.18
C LYS A 208 4.11 -26.18 -44.65
N ARG A 209 4.24 -24.89 -44.97
CA ARG A 209 4.59 -24.46 -46.34
C ARG A 209 5.96 -24.96 -46.80
N ILE A 210 6.95 -24.99 -45.92
CA ILE A 210 8.29 -25.52 -46.22
C ILE A 210 8.22 -27.03 -46.47
N ASP A 211 7.50 -27.76 -45.63
CA ASP A 211 7.32 -29.20 -45.77
C ASP A 211 6.61 -29.56 -47.09
N GLU A 212 5.56 -28.83 -47.46
CA GLU A 212 4.88 -28.95 -48.76
C GLU A 212 5.83 -28.68 -49.93
N GLN A 213 6.63 -27.60 -49.86
CA GLN A 213 7.63 -27.30 -50.90
C GLN A 213 8.71 -28.39 -51.01
N ASN A 214 9.18 -28.93 -49.89
CA ASN A 214 10.15 -30.03 -49.87
C ASN A 214 9.54 -31.32 -50.44
N GLN A 215 8.26 -31.60 -50.15
CA GLN A 215 7.54 -32.72 -50.72
C GLN A 215 7.46 -32.62 -52.25
N LEU A 216 7.03 -31.46 -52.77
CA LEU A 216 6.97 -31.20 -54.20
C LEU A 216 8.35 -31.32 -54.87
N LEU A 217 9.40 -30.81 -54.23
CA LEU A 217 10.78 -30.93 -54.73
C LEU A 217 11.22 -32.39 -54.79
N ASN A 218 10.90 -33.19 -53.76
CA ASN A 218 11.27 -34.60 -53.73
C ASN A 218 10.52 -35.41 -54.81
N GLU A 219 9.23 -35.13 -55.02
CA GLU A 219 8.46 -35.73 -56.13
C GLU A 219 9.00 -35.31 -57.51
N GLU A 220 9.48 -34.08 -57.66
CA GLU A 220 10.08 -33.59 -58.91
C GLU A 220 11.44 -34.23 -59.16
N GLN A 221 12.26 -34.44 -58.11
CA GLN A 221 13.51 -35.21 -58.19
C GLN A 221 13.28 -36.69 -58.52
N GLU A 222 12.22 -37.30 -57.99
CA GLU A 222 11.83 -38.68 -58.32
C GLU A 222 11.38 -38.79 -59.78
N LYS A 223 10.59 -37.84 -60.29
CA LYS A 223 10.22 -37.76 -61.71
C LYS A 223 11.44 -37.55 -62.63
N LEU A 224 12.38 -36.70 -62.23
CA LEU A 224 13.66 -36.48 -62.92
C LEU A 224 14.61 -37.69 -62.85
N SER A 225 14.43 -38.58 -61.87
CA SER A 225 15.16 -39.85 -61.74
C SER A 225 14.57 -40.93 -62.65
N ASP A 226 13.27 -40.89 -62.92
CA ASP A 226 12.59 -41.85 -63.80
C ASP A 226 12.72 -41.48 -65.30
N GLU A 227 12.99 -40.21 -65.61
CA GLU A 227 13.35 -39.73 -66.95
C GLU A 227 14.88 -39.71 -67.13
N ASP A 228 15.41 -40.81 -67.68
CA ASP A 228 16.82 -40.96 -68.10
C ASP A 228 17.36 -39.69 -68.81
N MET A 229 18.20 -38.91 -68.11
CA MET A 229 19.10 -37.95 -68.76
C MET A 229 20.51 -38.01 -68.17
N GLU A 230 21.46 -38.09 -69.10
CA GLU A 230 22.89 -38.15 -68.87
C GLU A 230 23.38 -37.10 -67.85
N ILE A 231 24.14 -37.61 -66.88
CA ILE A 231 24.61 -37.02 -65.62
C ILE A 231 25.40 -35.67 -65.70
N PRO A 232 25.93 -35.15 -66.82
CA PRO A 232 26.70 -33.90 -66.77
C PRO A 232 25.87 -32.60 -66.63
N GLN A 233 24.68 -32.48 -67.21
CA GLN A 233 23.96 -31.19 -67.29
C GLN A 233 23.10 -30.88 -66.04
N ALA A 234 22.69 -31.91 -65.30
CA ALA A 234 21.85 -31.75 -64.11
C ALA A 234 22.63 -31.19 -62.91
N THR A 235 23.91 -31.55 -62.79
CA THR A 235 24.78 -31.06 -61.71
C THR A 235 25.09 -29.56 -61.86
N GLU A 236 25.26 -29.09 -63.10
CA GLU A 236 25.52 -27.68 -63.42
C GLU A 236 24.27 -26.80 -63.17
N LYS A 237 23.07 -27.28 -63.53
CA LYS A 237 21.81 -26.59 -63.21
C LYS A 237 21.51 -26.56 -61.70
N ALA A 238 21.81 -27.63 -60.97
CA ALA A 238 21.62 -27.66 -59.52
C ALA A 238 22.58 -26.71 -58.77
N LEU A 239 23.82 -26.56 -59.26
CA LEU A 239 24.78 -25.58 -58.74
C LEU A 239 24.36 -24.14 -59.06
N ALA A 240 23.84 -23.87 -60.27
CA ALA A 240 23.31 -22.57 -60.65
C ALA A 240 22.10 -22.14 -59.78
N PHE A 241 21.16 -23.07 -59.54
CA PHE A 241 19.98 -22.78 -58.70
C PHE A 241 20.35 -22.52 -57.24
N LYS A 242 21.36 -23.21 -56.70
CA LYS A 242 21.89 -22.94 -55.36
C LYS A 242 22.58 -21.58 -55.26
N SER A 243 23.30 -21.17 -56.31
CA SER A 243 23.95 -19.86 -56.38
C SER A 243 22.94 -18.71 -56.48
N GLU A 244 21.89 -18.86 -57.30
CA GLU A 244 20.81 -17.87 -57.43
C GLU A 244 20.00 -17.73 -56.13
N ARG A 245 19.77 -18.84 -55.44
CA ARG A 245 19.13 -18.85 -54.11
C ARG A 245 19.99 -18.20 -53.01
N ALA A 246 21.31 -18.30 -53.10
CA ALA A 246 22.23 -17.61 -52.19
C ALA A 246 22.27 -16.08 -52.43
N GLN A 247 22.19 -15.65 -53.68
CA GLN A 247 22.12 -14.22 -54.06
C GLN A 247 20.82 -13.55 -53.60
N LEU A 248 19.68 -14.26 -53.64
CA LEU A 248 18.40 -13.79 -53.10
C LEU A 248 18.38 -13.68 -51.57
N LEU A 249 19.22 -14.45 -50.87
CA LEU A 249 19.33 -14.46 -49.41
C LEU A 249 20.48 -13.60 -48.88
N SER A 250 21.29 -12.97 -49.73
CA SER A 250 22.48 -12.16 -49.37
C SER A 250 23.49 -12.89 -48.47
N VAL A 251 23.71 -14.18 -48.69
CA VAL A 251 24.73 -14.97 -47.96
C VAL A 251 25.86 -15.35 -48.92
N ASP A 252 27.07 -14.90 -48.62
CA ASP A 252 28.28 -15.18 -49.41
C ASP A 252 28.63 -16.69 -49.35
N PRO A 253 28.80 -17.37 -50.50
CA PRO A 253 28.97 -18.82 -50.55
C PRO A 253 30.38 -19.35 -50.19
N ASP A 254 31.37 -18.49 -49.94
CA ASP A 254 32.78 -18.88 -49.69
C ASP A 254 33.22 -18.86 -48.21
N ALA A 255 32.29 -18.67 -47.26
CA ALA A 255 32.65 -18.53 -45.84
C ALA A 255 32.85 -19.86 -45.07
N VAL A 256 32.83 -21.02 -45.71
CA VAL A 256 32.99 -22.32 -45.01
C VAL A 256 34.07 -23.18 -45.65
N ALA A 257 35.33 -22.86 -45.38
CA ALA A 257 36.38 -23.86 -45.20
C ALA A 257 37.67 -23.22 -44.64
N GLN A 258 37.92 -23.40 -43.34
CA GLN A 258 39.24 -23.83 -42.82
C GLN A 258 39.15 -24.20 -41.33
N PRO A 259 39.63 -25.40 -40.92
CA PRO A 259 39.80 -25.75 -39.51
C PRO A 259 41.21 -25.34 -39.06
N VAL A 260 41.34 -24.63 -37.94
CA VAL A 260 42.64 -24.44 -37.28
C VAL A 260 42.51 -24.77 -35.79
N ALA A 261 43.19 -25.87 -35.45
CA ALA A 261 43.84 -26.25 -34.20
C ALA A 261 43.16 -25.93 -32.85
N VAL A 262 42.73 -27.00 -32.19
CA VAL A 262 42.70 -27.08 -30.73
C VAL A 262 44.13 -27.40 -30.26
N GLU A 263 44.74 -26.47 -29.53
CA GLU A 263 45.87 -26.74 -28.64
C GLU A 263 45.41 -26.41 -27.21
N GLU A 264 45.44 -27.42 -26.35
CA GLU A 264 45.34 -27.28 -24.91
C GLU A 264 46.57 -26.53 -24.37
N GLU A 265 46.41 -25.50 -23.53
CA GLU A 265 47.34 -25.25 -22.41
C GLU A 265 46.69 -24.35 -21.32
N LYS A 266 46.48 -24.98 -20.17
CA LYS A 266 46.83 -24.52 -18.80
C LYS A 266 46.82 -23.01 -18.49
N GLY A 267 45.92 -22.64 -17.58
CA GLY A 267 46.28 -22.10 -16.26
C GLY A 267 46.72 -20.63 -16.11
N LEU A 268 46.23 -20.03 -15.00
CA LEU A 268 46.77 -18.92 -14.20
C LEU A 268 46.42 -17.46 -14.58
N SER A 269 45.52 -16.89 -13.75
CA SER A 269 45.73 -15.71 -12.88
C SER A 269 46.32 -14.42 -13.49
N ARG A 270 45.59 -13.29 -13.45
CA ARG A 270 45.68 -12.22 -12.41
C ARG A 270 44.98 -10.92 -12.87
N ASP A 271 44.23 -10.34 -11.94
CA ASP A 271 44.04 -8.92 -11.62
C ASP A 271 44.17 -7.81 -12.69
N SER A 272 43.16 -6.92 -12.69
CA SER A 272 43.25 -5.49 -12.36
C SER A 272 42.71 -4.48 -13.38
N SER A 273 41.84 -3.61 -12.85
CA SER A 273 41.77 -2.15 -13.09
C SER A 273 41.01 -1.67 -14.34
N ASN A 274 39.95 -0.88 -14.14
CA ASN A 274 39.86 0.59 -14.36
C ASN A 274 39.92 0.97 -15.86
N VAL A 275 39.07 1.80 -16.47
CA VAL A 275 38.24 2.95 -16.03
C VAL A 275 37.31 3.32 -17.23
N PRO A 276 36.24 4.10 -17.01
CA PRO A 276 35.19 4.38 -18.00
C PRO A 276 35.45 5.65 -18.81
N LEU A 277 34.75 5.84 -19.93
CA LEU A 277 34.67 7.16 -20.59
C LEU A 277 33.40 7.36 -21.43
N ILE A 278 32.88 8.57 -21.23
CA ILE A 278 31.68 9.24 -21.73
C ILE A 278 31.91 9.79 -23.15
N SER A 279 30.84 9.90 -23.95
CA SER A 279 30.57 11.03 -24.89
C SER A 279 29.08 10.94 -25.29
N ALA A 280 28.21 11.87 -24.89
CA ALA A 280 28.07 13.28 -25.34
C ALA A 280 27.35 13.38 -26.69
N GLU A 281 26.07 13.75 -26.64
CA GLU A 281 25.40 14.49 -27.70
C GLU A 281 24.63 15.65 -27.06
N ASP A 282 25.07 16.85 -27.43
CA ASP A 282 24.52 18.17 -27.16
C ASP A 282 23.24 18.41 -27.99
N GLU A 283 22.32 19.25 -27.51
CA GLU A 283 22.17 20.63 -28.03
C GLU A 283 20.91 21.35 -27.47
N MET A 284 21.19 22.46 -26.79
CA MET A 284 20.64 23.82 -27.00
C MET A 284 19.12 24.07 -27.13
N PHE A 285 18.56 24.75 -26.12
CA PHE A 285 17.67 25.91 -26.35
C PHE A 285 17.80 26.93 -25.20
N LYS A 286 18.04 28.22 -25.55
CA LYS A 286 18.14 29.40 -24.67
C LYS A 286 17.18 30.48 -25.16
N GLU A 287 16.37 31.03 -24.27
CA GLU A 287 15.77 32.39 -24.28
C GLU A 287 15.51 32.73 -22.80
N LYS A 288 16.20 33.70 -22.15
CA LYS A 288 15.97 35.17 -22.10
C LYS A 288 14.51 35.52 -21.78
N GLU A 289 14.14 36.44 -20.87
CA GLU A 289 14.80 37.43 -20.02
C GLU A 289 13.73 37.97 -19.01
N GLU A 290 14.14 38.83 -18.09
CA GLU A 290 13.34 39.84 -17.35
C GLU A 290 12.68 39.51 -15.98
N THR A 291 13.20 40.25 -15.00
CA THR A 291 12.59 40.61 -13.71
C THR A 291 11.80 41.92 -13.86
N PRO A 292 10.93 42.26 -12.89
CA PRO A 292 11.02 43.63 -12.38
C PRO A 292 10.89 43.76 -10.86
N VAL A 293 11.58 44.79 -10.36
CA VAL A 293 11.61 45.35 -9.01
C VAL A 293 10.62 46.53 -8.95
N ASP A 294 9.91 46.72 -7.82
CA ASP A 294 9.80 47.99 -7.05
C ASP A 294 8.61 47.99 -6.06
N VAL A 295 8.87 48.10 -4.74
CA VAL A 295 8.76 49.31 -3.88
C VAL A 295 7.33 49.65 -3.45
N ILE A 296 7.01 49.50 -2.15
CA ILE A 296 6.34 50.54 -1.33
C ILE A 296 6.89 50.51 0.12
N LYS A 297 7.25 51.71 0.59
CA LYS A 297 7.74 52.10 1.92
C LYS A 297 6.62 52.02 2.97
N ASP A 298 6.97 51.79 4.24
CA ASP A 298 6.54 52.74 5.28
C ASP A 298 7.39 52.72 6.57
N LYS A 299 7.50 53.91 7.16
CA LYS A 299 8.36 54.33 8.27
C LYS A 299 7.58 54.36 9.60
N ALA A 300 8.21 53.93 10.69
CA ALA A 300 8.12 54.52 12.05
C ALA A 300 9.16 53.81 12.94
N LYS A 301 10.38 54.33 13.20
CA LYS A 301 10.83 55.36 14.16
C LYS A 301 10.38 55.19 15.63
N GLY A 302 11.37 54.99 16.51
CA GLY A 302 11.36 55.22 17.97
C GLY A 302 11.81 53.98 18.75
N ASN A 303 13.10 53.69 18.97
CA ASN A 303 14.12 54.34 19.80
C ASN A 303 13.83 54.33 21.33
N ILE A 304 14.82 53.79 22.07
CA ILE A 304 15.29 54.11 23.44
C ILE A 304 15.27 52.94 24.48
N ASN A 305 16.50 52.46 24.70
CA ASN A 305 17.22 51.94 25.90
C ASN A 305 16.92 50.58 26.57
N PRO A 306 18.01 49.82 26.89
CA PRO A 306 18.05 48.88 28.00
C PRO A 306 18.67 49.51 29.25
N LEU A 307 18.10 49.21 30.42
CA LEU A 307 18.75 49.19 31.74
C LEU A 307 18.23 47.95 32.47
#